data_AF-A0A7C6DSS6-F1
#
_entry.id   AF-A0A7C6DSS6-F1
#
_cell.length_a   1.000
_cell.length_b   1.000
_cell.length_c   1.000
_cell.angle_alpha   90.00
_cell.angle_beta   90.00
_cell.angle_gamma   90.00
#
_symmetry.space_group_name_H-M   'P 1'
#
loop_
_entity.id
_entity.type
_entity.pdbx_description
1 polymer ?
#
loop_
_entity_poly.entity_id
_entity_poly.type
_entity_poly.pdbx_seq_one_letter_code
_entity_poly.pdbx_strand_id
1 'polypeptide(L)'
;MKELIKKPKNILKNKKLLPYYGGKFYLAKELLSYIPPHETYVEVFGGGATLLFIKEPAKLEVYNDIDGNLSNFFLVLAHKFDEFITKLQALPYSDFIRKYYNETLEEGNDVDRAVKIFYILHTNFNGILRPSPGFSRGLKTLKAFIHKKLYLPAFYDRIQNVIIENSDFEKIFKYYDKENTFFYLDPPYLLETRLVKQGYKFEMTTEDHIRMLKVILNAKGKVMLSCYDNDLYKEYLKGWNKIEIETVKYSSNKKIKPKTFETVY
;
A
#
# COMPACT_ATOMS: atom_id res chain seq x y z
N MET A 1 25.75 -6.02 20.14
CA MET A 1 25.16 -7.27 19.62
C MET A 1 24.88 -7.11 18.13
N LYS A 2 25.90 -7.29 17.29
CA LYS A 2 25.73 -7.51 15.84
C LYS A 2 26.05 -8.99 15.61
N GLU A 3 25.14 -9.87 16.00
CA GLU A 3 25.20 -11.25 15.54
C GLU A 3 24.53 -11.31 14.17
N LEU A 4 25.32 -11.75 13.19
CA LEU A 4 24.88 -12.16 11.86
C LEU A 4 23.92 -13.34 11.98
N ILE A 5 22.66 -13.04 12.31
CA ILE A 5 21.56 -13.98 12.14
C ILE A 5 21.47 -14.25 10.65
N LYS A 6 21.73 -15.49 10.22
CA LYS A 6 21.39 -16.00 8.88
C LYS A 6 20.03 -15.43 8.48
N LYS A 7 19.99 -14.47 7.56
CA LYS A 7 18.76 -13.79 7.14
C LYS A 7 17.72 -14.86 6.78
N PRO A 8 16.69 -15.09 7.60
CA PRO A 8 15.68 -16.08 7.28
C PRO A 8 15.03 -15.72 5.94
N LYS A 9 14.71 -16.75 5.15
CA LYS A 9 13.91 -16.63 3.92
C LYS A 9 12.74 -15.68 4.17
N ASN A 10 12.75 -14.54 3.45
CA ASN A 10 11.88 -13.38 3.50
C ASN A 10 10.77 -13.39 4.60
N ILE A 11 11.10 -12.98 5.84
CA ILE A 11 10.15 -12.85 6.97
C ILE A 11 8.90 -12.05 6.57
N LEU A 12 9.02 -11.13 5.61
CA LEU A 12 7.98 -10.19 5.23
C LEU A 12 6.92 -10.80 4.31
N LYS A 13 7.16 -11.96 3.69
CA LYS A 13 6.28 -12.53 2.65
C LYS A 13 4.83 -12.74 3.08
N ASN A 14 4.59 -12.91 4.39
CA ASN A 14 3.25 -13.09 4.98
C ASN A 14 2.89 -11.99 6.00
N LYS A 15 3.55 -10.82 5.93
CA LYS A 15 3.35 -9.72 6.87
C LYS A 15 2.88 -8.48 6.12
N LYS A 16 1.94 -7.74 6.72
CA LYS A 16 1.51 -6.43 6.23
C LYS A 16 2.18 -5.38 7.10
N LEU A 17 2.91 -4.45 6.48
CA LEU A 17 3.41 -3.29 7.21
C LEU A 17 2.25 -2.37 7.58
N LEU A 18 1.47 -1.94 6.59
CA LEU A 18 0.27 -1.13 6.77
C LEU A 18 -0.96 -1.88 6.21
N PRO A 19 -2.00 -2.16 7.01
CA PRO A 19 -3.30 -2.52 6.48
C PRO A 19 -3.92 -1.25 5.92
N TYR A 20 -3.74 -1.03 4.62
CA TYR A 20 -4.29 0.13 3.92
C TYR A 20 -5.54 -0.29 3.12
N TYR A 21 -6.52 0.60 3.04
CA TYR A 21 -7.69 0.40 2.20
C TYR A 21 -7.26 0.15 0.74
N GLY A 22 -7.89 -0.83 0.09
CA GLY A 22 -7.50 -1.26 -1.27
C GLY A 22 -6.28 -2.18 -1.34
N GLY A 23 -5.53 -2.38 -0.25
CA GLY A 23 -4.27 -3.11 -0.25
C GLY A 23 -4.38 -4.57 -0.74
N LYS A 24 -3.50 -4.93 -1.67
CA LYS A 24 -3.53 -6.20 -2.43
C LYS A 24 -2.90 -7.41 -1.73
N PHE A 25 -2.83 -7.42 -0.40
CA PHE A 25 -2.16 -8.51 0.32
C PHE A 25 -2.68 -9.91 0.01
N TYR A 26 -4.00 -10.09 -0.10
CA TYR A 26 -4.55 -11.41 -0.40
C TYR A 26 -4.38 -11.81 -1.87
N LEU A 27 -4.15 -10.83 -2.75
CA LEU A 27 -3.89 -11.03 -4.18
C LEU A 27 -2.40 -11.04 -4.52
N ALA A 28 -1.54 -10.65 -3.57
CA ALA A 28 -0.12 -10.45 -3.81
C ALA A 28 0.54 -11.69 -4.40
N LYS A 29 0.23 -12.90 -3.90
CA LYS A 29 0.81 -14.14 -4.43
C LYS A 29 0.51 -14.33 -5.92
N GLU A 30 -0.69 -13.99 -6.36
CA GLU A 30 -1.13 -14.15 -7.74
C GLU A 30 -0.55 -13.03 -8.61
N LEU A 31 -0.63 -11.77 -8.17
CA LEU A 31 0.01 -10.64 -8.84
C LEU A 31 1.51 -10.85 -9.05
N LEU A 32 2.22 -11.43 -8.07
CA LEU A 32 3.65 -11.75 -8.18
C LEU A 32 3.97 -12.72 -9.32
N SER A 33 3.03 -13.60 -9.71
CA SER A 33 3.25 -14.53 -10.83
C SER A 33 3.20 -13.86 -12.21
N TYR A 34 2.68 -12.64 -12.27
CA TYR A 34 2.61 -11.84 -13.51
C TYR A 34 3.68 -10.76 -13.59
N ILE A 35 4.50 -10.60 -12.55
CA ILE A 35 5.61 -9.64 -12.58
C ILE A 35 6.67 -10.11 -13.58
N PRO A 36 6.94 -9.34 -14.65
CA PRO A 36 7.93 -9.71 -15.65
C PRO A 36 9.35 -9.47 -15.14
N PRO A 37 10.40 -10.02 -15.78
CA PRO A 37 11.78 -9.64 -15.50
C PRO A 37 12.01 -8.12 -15.66
N HIS A 38 12.70 -7.53 -14.67
CA HIS A 38 12.97 -6.10 -14.59
C HIS A 38 14.22 -5.81 -13.74
N GLU A 39 14.85 -4.66 -13.96
CA GLU A 39 15.92 -4.14 -13.09
C GLU A 39 15.39 -3.08 -12.12
N THR A 40 14.44 -2.25 -12.57
CA THR A 40 13.83 -1.19 -11.76
C THR A 40 12.37 -1.53 -11.51
N TYR A 41 11.95 -1.45 -10.25
CA TYR A 41 10.55 -1.58 -9.85
C TYR A 41 10.01 -0.25 -9.34
N VAL A 42 8.81 0.12 -9.76
CA VAL A 42 8.15 1.35 -9.32
C VAL A 42 6.73 1.02 -8.88
N GLU A 43 6.43 1.24 -7.59
CA GLU A 43 5.07 1.20 -7.05
C GLU A 43 4.49 2.62 -7.13
N VAL A 44 3.68 2.88 -8.16
CA VAL A 44 3.26 4.25 -8.54
C VAL A 44 2.20 4.81 -7.58
N PHE A 45 1.30 3.95 -7.13
CA PHE A 45 0.24 4.24 -6.15
C PHE A 45 0.50 3.38 -4.92
N GLY A 46 1.41 3.87 -4.08
CA GLY A 46 2.12 3.09 -3.09
C GLY A 46 1.24 2.51 -2.00
N GLY A 47 0.29 3.29 -1.48
CA GLY A 47 -0.58 2.87 -0.39
C GLY A 47 0.24 2.24 0.76
N GLY A 48 -0.08 0.99 1.10
CA GLY A 48 0.64 0.20 2.11
C GLY A 48 1.90 -0.54 1.62
N ALA A 49 2.34 -0.34 0.37
CA ALA A 49 3.53 -0.92 -0.27
C ALA A 49 3.59 -2.45 -0.21
N THR A 50 2.44 -3.11 -0.37
CA THR A 50 2.35 -4.55 -0.11
C THR A 50 3.15 -5.37 -1.11
N LEU A 51 3.13 -5.00 -2.40
CA LEU A 51 3.87 -5.74 -3.41
C LEU A 51 5.37 -5.51 -3.27
N LEU A 52 5.83 -4.27 -3.08
CA LEU A 52 7.24 -3.93 -2.82
C LEU A 52 7.89 -4.83 -1.76
N PHE A 53 7.22 -5.03 -0.62
CA PHE A 53 7.80 -5.81 0.48
C PHE A 53 7.73 -7.33 0.30
N ILE A 54 6.75 -7.84 -0.45
CA ILE A 54 6.57 -9.29 -0.62
C ILE A 54 7.39 -9.80 -1.81
N LYS A 55 7.61 -8.98 -2.84
CA LYS A 55 8.40 -9.38 -4.01
C LYS A 55 9.88 -9.55 -3.66
N GLU A 56 10.59 -10.30 -4.50
CA GLU A 56 12.04 -10.33 -4.44
C GLU A 56 12.61 -8.94 -4.82
N PRO A 57 13.61 -8.40 -4.11
CA PRO A 57 14.15 -7.07 -4.37
C PRO A 57 14.67 -6.92 -5.81
N ALA A 58 14.35 -5.78 -6.44
CA ALA A 58 14.97 -5.39 -7.71
C ALA A 58 16.27 -4.63 -7.46
N LYS A 59 17.05 -4.37 -8.52
CA LYS A 59 18.30 -3.59 -8.43
C LYS A 59 18.04 -2.14 -8.00
N LEU A 60 16.93 -1.57 -8.46
CA LEU A 60 16.43 -0.28 -8.01
C LEU A 60 14.93 -0.40 -7.72
N GLU A 61 14.48 0.18 -6.62
CA GLU A 61 13.07 0.20 -6.25
C GLU A 61 12.62 1.60 -5.85
N VAL A 62 11.40 1.95 -6.25
CA VAL A 62 10.79 3.24 -5.98
C VAL A 62 9.41 3.01 -5.40
N TYR A 63 9.15 3.62 -4.25
CA TYR A 63 7.81 3.81 -3.69
C TYR A 63 7.36 5.23 -4.00
N ASN A 64 6.17 5.40 -4.56
CA ASN A 64 5.53 6.69 -4.71
C ASN A 64 4.10 6.64 -4.19
N ASP A 65 3.65 7.71 -3.54
CA ASP A 65 2.23 7.99 -3.34
C ASP A 65 2.00 9.50 -3.38
N ILE A 66 0.81 9.94 -3.76
CA ILE A 66 0.46 11.38 -3.73
C ILE A 66 0.16 11.84 -2.30
N ASP A 67 -0.29 10.95 -1.42
CA ASP A 67 -0.53 11.26 -0.02
C ASP A 67 0.77 11.42 0.76
N GLY A 68 1.15 12.67 1.02
CA GLY A 68 2.34 13.01 1.79
C GLY A 68 2.36 12.40 3.20
N ASN A 69 1.22 11.99 3.77
CA ASN A 69 1.21 11.23 5.03
C ASN A 69 1.88 9.86 4.86
N LEU A 70 1.59 9.16 3.76
CA LEU A 70 2.18 7.85 3.51
C LEU A 70 3.68 7.97 3.22
N SER A 71 4.07 8.89 2.34
CA SER A 71 5.49 9.15 2.07
C SER A 71 6.24 9.59 3.34
N ASN A 72 5.64 10.41 4.19
CA ASN A 72 6.19 10.76 5.52
C ASN A 72 6.40 9.51 6.39
N PHE A 73 5.42 8.61 6.45
CA PHE A 73 5.56 7.36 7.21
C PHE A 73 6.73 6.52 6.71
N PHE A 74 6.85 6.31 5.40
CA PHE A 74 7.95 5.53 4.83
C PHE A 74 9.31 6.20 5.01
N LEU A 75 9.37 7.54 4.90
CA LEU A 75 10.59 8.28 5.21
C LEU A 75 10.97 8.08 6.66
N VAL A 76 10.09 8.37 7.62
CA VAL A 76 10.36 8.19 9.06
C VAL A 76 10.78 6.76 9.37
N LEU A 77 10.11 5.77 8.78
CA LEU A 77 10.51 4.37 8.91
C LEU A 77 11.96 4.16 8.46
N ALA A 78 12.39 4.79 7.35
CA ALA A 78 13.74 4.64 6.81
C ALA A 78 14.82 5.43 7.57
N HIS A 79 14.54 6.63 8.09
CA HIS A 79 15.59 7.53 8.62
C HIS A 79 15.44 7.93 10.09
N LYS A 80 14.30 7.67 10.74
CA LYS A 80 14.02 7.99 12.15
C LYS A 80 13.43 6.78 12.91
N PHE A 81 13.87 5.58 12.54
CA PHE A 81 13.30 4.33 13.02
C PHE A 81 13.30 4.21 14.55
N ASP A 82 14.41 4.57 15.22
CA ASP A 82 14.57 4.41 16.66
C ASP A 82 13.61 5.30 17.46
N GLU A 83 13.42 6.55 17.04
CA GLU A 83 12.43 7.45 17.66
C GLU A 83 11.01 6.94 17.41
N PHE A 84 10.72 6.54 16.18
CA PHE A 84 9.41 6.00 15.78
C PHE A 84 9.04 4.74 16.58
N ILE A 85 9.93 3.75 16.65
CA ILE A 85 9.64 2.47 17.32
C ILE A 85 9.51 2.67 18.82
N THR A 86 10.31 3.55 19.42
CA THR A 86 10.26 3.89 20.85
C THR A 86 8.90 4.49 21.22
N LYS A 87 8.47 5.53 20.49
CA LYS A 87 7.16 6.16 20.69
C LYS A 87 6.03 5.15 20.47
N LEU A 88 6.09 4.35 19.41
CA LEU A 88 5.07 3.36 19.11
C LEU A 88 4.98 2.24 20.17
N GLN A 89 6.11 1.78 20.73
CA GLN A 89 6.14 0.74 21.75
C GLN A 89 5.49 1.19 23.06
N ALA A 90 5.61 2.47 23.42
CA ALA A 90 4.98 3.04 24.60
C ALA A 90 3.44 3.09 24.52
N LEU A 91 2.85 2.95 23.32
CA LEU A 91 1.40 3.06 23.14
C LEU A 91 0.67 1.74 23.47
N PRO A 92 -0.31 1.78 24.40
CA PRO A 92 -1.22 0.67 24.63
C PRO A 92 -2.25 0.56 23.50
N TYR A 93 -2.92 -0.59 23.40
CA TYR A 93 -4.05 -0.77 22.50
C TYR A 93 -5.32 -0.16 23.11
N SER A 94 -5.66 1.06 22.69
CA SER A 94 -6.69 1.92 23.29
C SER A 94 -7.56 2.65 22.24
N ASP A 95 -8.88 2.59 22.44
CA ASP A 95 -9.84 3.35 21.64
C ASP A 95 -9.74 4.86 21.89
N PHE A 96 -9.33 5.26 23.10
CA PHE A 96 -9.14 6.67 23.45
C PHE A 96 -8.01 7.31 22.62
N ILE A 97 -6.84 6.65 22.60
CA ILE A 97 -5.70 7.08 21.77
C ILE A 97 -6.09 7.09 20.30
N ARG A 98 -6.83 6.05 19.85
CA ARG A 98 -7.29 5.96 18.46
C ARG A 98 -8.12 7.18 18.07
N LYS A 99 -9.11 7.56 18.89
CA LYS A 99 -9.98 8.71 18.62
C LYS A 99 -9.20 10.01 18.58
N TYR A 100 -8.37 10.26 19.59
CA TYR A 100 -7.48 11.43 19.65
C TYR A 100 -6.58 11.53 18.41
N TYR A 101 -5.98 10.42 17.96
CA TYR A 101 -5.13 10.42 16.77
C TYR A 101 -5.90 10.60 15.46
N ASN A 102 -7.14 10.12 15.36
CA ASN A 102 -7.97 10.39 14.19
C ASN A 102 -8.31 11.88 14.06
N GLU A 103 -8.44 12.60 15.17
CA GLU A 103 -8.75 14.03 15.21
C GLU A 103 -7.50 14.92 15.00
N THR A 104 -6.33 14.43 15.44
CA THR A 104 -5.08 15.21 15.46
C THR A 104 -4.03 14.68 14.49
N LEU A 105 -4.42 13.94 13.44
CA LEU A 105 -3.50 13.25 12.52
C LEU A 105 -2.42 14.19 11.95
N GLU A 106 -2.80 15.42 11.60
CA GLU A 106 -1.91 16.40 10.96
C GLU A 106 -1.07 17.20 11.97
N GLU A 107 -1.31 17.04 13.29
CA GLU A 107 -0.57 17.73 14.35
C GLU A 107 0.71 16.97 14.75
N GLY A 108 1.73 17.72 15.20
CA GLY A 108 3.00 17.18 15.68
C GLY A 108 4.09 17.15 14.61
N ASN A 109 5.26 16.60 14.97
CA ASN A 109 6.36 16.46 14.02
C ASN A 109 6.16 15.25 13.07
N ASP A 110 7.09 15.05 12.15
CA ASP A 110 7.06 13.94 11.19
C ASP A 110 6.95 12.57 11.85
N VAL A 111 7.69 12.33 12.94
CA VAL A 111 7.65 11.08 13.70
C VAL A 111 6.31 10.90 14.43
N ASP A 112 5.78 11.94 15.06
CA ASP A 112 4.47 11.89 15.72
C ASP A 112 3.38 11.51 14.73
N ARG A 113 3.39 12.12 13.54
CA ARG A 113 2.48 11.80 12.44
C ARG A 113 2.65 10.37 11.97
N ALA A 114 3.87 9.88 11.79
CA ALA A 114 4.11 8.48 11.39
C ALA A 114 3.58 7.47 12.44
N VAL A 115 3.76 7.76 13.74
CA VAL A 115 3.22 6.95 14.84
C VAL A 115 1.68 6.95 14.79
N LYS A 116 1.06 8.12 14.61
CA LYS A 116 -0.40 8.26 14.45
C LYS A 116 -0.91 7.45 13.26
N ILE A 117 -0.29 7.57 12.09
CA ILE A 117 -0.66 6.83 10.87
C ILE A 117 -0.63 5.33 11.12
N PHE A 118 0.49 4.81 11.66
CA PHE A 118 0.62 3.40 11.98
C PHE A 118 -0.49 2.96 12.94
N TYR A 119 -0.70 3.70 14.02
CA TYR A 119 -1.68 3.37 15.04
C TYR A 119 -3.11 3.35 14.48
N ILE A 120 -3.49 4.40 13.73
CA ILE A 120 -4.82 4.54 13.12
C ILE A 120 -5.08 3.40 12.15
N LEU A 121 -4.20 3.14 11.18
CA LEU A 121 -4.42 2.09 10.18
C LEU A 121 -4.57 0.71 10.84
N HIS A 122 -3.85 0.45 11.92
CA HIS A 122 -3.91 -0.84 12.61
C HIS A 122 -5.10 -1.01 13.56
N THR A 123 -5.79 0.08 13.93
CA THR A 123 -6.87 0.06 14.93
C THR A 123 -8.23 0.46 14.35
N ASN A 124 -8.27 1.24 13.26
CA ASN A 124 -9.48 1.55 12.53
C ASN A 124 -9.98 0.33 11.74
N PHE A 125 -11.30 0.25 11.59
CA PHE A 125 -11.90 -0.76 10.72
C PHE A 125 -11.47 -0.57 9.26
N ASN A 126 -11.15 -1.67 8.58
CA ASN A 126 -10.67 -1.72 7.19
C ASN A 126 -9.38 -0.93 6.88
N GLY A 127 -8.63 -0.45 7.87
CA GLY A 127 -7.35 0.20 7.58
C GLY A 127 -7.50 1.52 6.83
N ILE A 128 -8.51 2.31 7.20
CA ILE A 128 -8.76 3.64 6.63
C ILE A 128 -8.07 4.72 7.48
N LEU A 129 -7.45 5.70 6.81
CA LEU A 129 -6.81 6.85 7.43
C LEU A 129 -7.79 8.03 7.58
N ARG A 130 -8.91 7.78 8.25
CA ARG A 130 -9.94 8.78 8.57
C ARG A 130 -10.77 8.30 9.77
N PRO A 131 -11.54 9.17 10.44
CA PRO A 131 -12.40 8.77 11.53
C PRO A 131 -13.25 7.54 11.19
N SER A 132 -13.16 6.52 12.04
CA SER A 132 -13.86 5.25 11.89
C SER A 132 -14.69 4.95 13.14
N PRO A 133 -15.96 4.55 13.02
CA PRO A 133 -16.80 4.24 14.18
C PRO A 133 -16.40 2.92 14.87
N GLY A 134 -15.66 2.04 14.18
CA GLY A 134 -15.34 0.70 14.66
C GLY A 134 -14.01 0.60 15.40
N PHE A 135 -14.03 -0.03 16.58
CA PHE A 135 -12.84 -0.46 17.32
C PHE A 135 -13.06 -1.86 17.89
N SER A 136 -12.13 -2.79 17.60
CA SER A 136 -12.25 -4.17 18.07
C SER A 136 -11.73 -4.29 19.51
N ARG A 137 -12.58 -4.77 20.43
CA ARG A 137 -12.23 -4.99 21.86
C ARG A 137 -11.83 -6.43 22.19
N GLY A 138 -11.49 -7.24 21.17
CA GLY A 138 -11.13 -8.64 21.36
C GLY A 138 -9.65 -8.83 21.72
N LEU A 139 -9.37 -9.78 22.63
CA LEU A 139 -8.00 -10.14 23.03
C LEU A 139 -7.13 -10.55 21.83
N LYS A 140 -7.71 -11.23 20.84
CA LYS A 140 -7.01 -11.61 19.59
C LYS A 140 -6.51 -10.38 18.84
N THR A 141 -7.32 -9.33 18.71
CA THR A 141 -6.95 -8.11 17.98
C THR A 141 -5.89 -7.31 18.74
N LEU A 142 -6.01 -7.24 20.07
CA LEU A 142 -5.00 -6.63 20.93
C LEU A 142 -3.64 -7.34 20.78
N LYS A 143 -3.61 -8.67 20.93
CA LYS A 143 -2.37 -9.45 20.76
C LYS A 143 -1.80 -9.32 19.36
N ALA A 144 -2.67 -9.29 18.34
CA ALA A 144 -2.24 -9.05 16.97
C ALA A 144 -1.56 -7.68 16.84
N PHE A 145 -2.15 -6.59 17.34
CA PHE A 145 -1.54 -5.26 17.30
C PHE A 145 -0.15 -5.23 17.95
N ILE A 146 0.01 -5.81 19.13
CA ILE A 146 1.31 -5.91 19.82
C ILE A 146 2.31 -6.67 18.95
N HIS A 147 1.91 -7.81 18.41
CA HIS A 147 2.78 -8.66 17.59
C HIS A 147 3.24 -7.95 16.30
N LYS A 148 2.47 -7.00 15.76
CA LYS A 148 2.87 -6.26 14.55
C LYS A 148 4.13 -5.41 14.75
N LYS A 149 4.38 -4.98 15.98
CA LYS A 149 5.58 -4.19 16.31
C LYS A 149 6.86 -5.02 16.21
N LEU A 150 6.77 -6.36 16.34
CA LEU A 150 7.95 -7.25 16.39
C LEU A 150 8.70 -7.38 15.07
N TYR A 151 8.03 -7.18 13.94
CA TYR A 151 8.63 -7.33 12.62
C TYR A 151 9.03 -5.99 11.98
N LEU A 152 8.81 -4.87 12.66
CA LEU A 152 9.18 -3.54 12.16
C LEU A 152 10.67 -3.40 11.81
N PRO A 153 11.63 -4.00 12.56
CA PRO A 153 13.04 -3.97 12.17
C PRO A 153 13.31 -4.59 10.79
N ALA A 154 12.58 -5.65 10.42
CA ALA A 154 12.73 -6.27 9.10
C ALA A 154 12.21 -5.37 7.97
N PHE A 155 11.16 -4.58 8.23
CA PHE A 155 10.69 -3.57 7.28
C PHE A 155 11.64 -2.37 7.19
N TYR A 156 12.21 -1.95 8.33
CA TYR A 156 13.27 -0.95 8.37
C TYR A 156 14.47 -1.34 7.50
N ASP A 157 15.00 -2.56 7.67
CA ASP A 157 16.12 -3.06 6.86
C ASP A 157 15.77 -3.11 5.36
N ARG A 158 14.53 -3.46 5.03
CA ARG A 158 14.06 -3.64 3.66
C ARG A 158 13.83 -2.31 2.93
N ILE A 159 13.34 -1.28 3.63
CA ILE A 159 13.06 0.04 3.04
C ILE A 159 14.34 0.85 2.79
N GLN A 160 15.47 0.53 3.44
CA GLN A 160 16.76 1.22 3.21
C GLN A 160 17.22 1.23 1.74
N ASN A 161 16.74 0.29 0.93
CA ASN A 161 17.12 0.13 -0.48
C ASN A 161 16.03 0.63 -1.45
N VAL A 162 15.14 1.50 -0.98
CA VAL A 162 13.98 1.99 -1.74
C VAL A 162 14.03 3.51 -1.79
N ILE A 163 13.90 4.07 -2.98
CA ILE A 163 13.69 5.51 -3.17
C ILE A 163 12.23 5.83 -2.80
N ILE A 164 12.04 6.86 -1.99
CA ILE A 164 10.71 7.30 -1.55
C ILE A 164 10.39 8.63 -2.22
N GLU A 165 9.35 8.61 -3.05
CA GLU A 165 8.81 9.75 -3.76
C GLU A 165 7.47 10.19 -3.17
N ASN A 166 7.10 11.44 -3.43
CA ASN A 166 5.77 11.97 -3.19
C ASN A 166 5.38 12.86 -4.36
N SER A 167 4.79 12.28 -5.40
CA SER A 167 4.49 12.98 -6.65
C SER A 167 3.32 12.39 -7.42
N ASP A 168 2.75 13.21 -8.30
CA ASP A 168 1.79 12.77 -9.31
C ASP A 168 2.43 11.72 -10.25
N PHE A 169 1.62 10.76 -10.70
CA PHE A 169 2.07 9.63 -11.50
C PHE A 169 2.78 10.05 -12.81
N GLU A 170 2.41 11.18 -13.43
CA GLU A 170 3.06 11.66 -14.65
C GLU A 170 4.55 11.98 -14.41
N LYS A 171 4.87 12.57 -13.26
CA LYS A 171 6.25 12.86 -12.89
C LYS A 171 7.04 11.59 -12.64
N ILE A 172 6.42 10.57 -12.04
CA ILE A 172 7.06 9.28 -11.80
C ILE A 172 7.44 8.61 -13.12
N PHE A 173 6.52 8.56 -14.09
CA PHE A 173 6.86 8.03 -15.41
C PHE A 173 7.96 8.86 -16.09
N LYS A 174 7.90 10.19 -16.00
CA LYS A 174 8.95 11.06 -16.58
C LYS A 174 10.36 10.72 -16.08
N TYR A 175 10.53 10.36 -14.81
CA TYR A 175 11.86 10.09 -14.23
C TYR A 175 12.32 8.64 -14.41
N TYR A 176 11.39 7.69 -14.37
CA TYR A 176 11.73 6.27 -14.22
C TYR A 176 11.43 5.42 -15.48
N ASP A 177 10.78 5.98 -16.51
CA ASP A 177 10.37 5.20 -17.69
C ASP A 177 11.54 4.83 -18.61
N LYS A 178 11.92 3.55 -18.53
CA LYS A 178 13.01 2.90 -19.26
C LYS A 178 12.59 1.47 -19.58
N GLU A 179 13.20 0.86 -20.60
CA GLU A 179 12.85 -0.51 -21.06
C GLU A 179 12.92 -1.59 -19.96
N ASN A 180 13.87 -1.43 -19.03
CA ASN A 180 14.08 -2.35 -17.90
C ASN A 180 13.29 -1.98 -16.63
N THR A 181 12.40 -0.99 -16.71
CA THR A 181 11.52 -0.60 -15.60
C THR A 181 10.22 -1.40 -15.66
N PHE A 182 9.75 -1.85 -14.50
CA PHE A 182 8.43 -2.40 -14.31
C PHE A 182 7.63 -1.50 -13.35
N PHE A 183 6.51 -0.98 -13.83
CA PHE A 183 5.58 -0.16 -13.07
C PHE A 183 4.39 -0.99 -12.60
N TYR A 184 4.12 -0.95 -11.31
CA TYR A 184 2.87 -1.46 -10.75
C TYR A 184 1.96 -0.30 -10.37
N LEU A 185 0.72 -0.33 -10.89
CA LEU A 185 -0.29 0.68 -10.64
C LEU A 185 -1.50 0.04 -9.94
N ASP A 186 -1.84 0.61 -8.79
CA ASP A 186 -3.04 0.28 -8.03
C ASP A 186 -3.77 1.58 -7.63
N PRO A 187 -4.31 2.33 -8.61
CA PRO A 187 -4.92 3.62 -8.34
C PRO A 187 -6.20 3.48 -7.49
N PRO A 188 -6.69 4.56 -6.87
CA PRO A 188 -8.09 4.66 -6.51
C PRO A 188 -8.98 4.28 -7.71
N TYR A 189 -9.78 3.22 -7.62
CA TYR A 189 -10.59 2.79 -8.77
C TYR A 189 -11.68 3.80 -9.11
N LEU A 190 -12.12 3.76 -10.37
CA LEU A 190 -13.20 4.59 -10.89
C LEU A 190 -14.37 4.62 -9.91
N LEU A 191 -14.79 5.83 -9.58
CA LEU A 191 -15.76 6.08 -8.51
C LEU A 191 -17.06 5.30 -8.71
N GLU A 192 -17.54 5.20 -9.95
CA GLU A 192 -18.76 4.47 -10.33
C GLU A 192 -18.69 2.97 -9.99
N THR A 193 -17.53 2.35 -10.13
CA THR A 193 -17.31 0.92 -9.87
C THR A 193 -17.24 0.57 -8.38
N ARG A 194 -17.10 1.59 -7.51
CA ARG A 194 -16.87 1.39 -6.08
C ARG A 194 -18.16 1.47 -5.27
N LEU A 195 -18.25 0.61 -4.25
CA LEU A 195 -19.30 0.70 -3.22
C LEU A 195 -19.05 1.86 -2.24
N VAL A 196 -17.79 2.14 -1.91
CA VAL A 196 -17.41 3.23 -1.00
C VAL A 196 -16.89 4.39 -1.85
N LYS A 197 -17.64 5.49 -1.85
CA LYS A 197 -17.39 6.66 -2.72
C LYS A 197 -16.30 7.61 -2.19
N GLN A 198 -15.91 7.49 -0.92
CA GLN A 198 -14.79 8.26 -0.34
C GLN A 198 -13.91 7.32 0.48
N GLY A 199 -12.88 6.78 -0.16
CA GLY A 199 -11.98 5.76 0.37
C GLY A 199 -10.58 6.30 0.68
N TYR A 200 -10.12 7.26 -0.11
CA TYR A 200 -8.78 7.84 -0.05
C TYR A 200 -8.85 9.35 0.21
N LYS A 201 -7.76 9.94 0.73
CA LYS A 201 -7.64 11.40 0.91
C LYS A 201 -7.56 12.11 -0.45
N PHE A 202 -6.86 11.48 -1.40
CA PHE A 202 -6.73 11.91 -2.78
C PHE A 202 -7.45 10.89 -3.67
N GLU A 203 -8.64 11.25 -4.13
CA GLU A 203 -9.41 10.46 -5.10
C GLU A 203 -9.02 10.86 -6.53
N MET A 204 -9.29 9.98 -7.50
CA MET A 204 -9.07 10.25 -8.92
C MET A 204 -10.40 10.54 -9.63
N THR A 205 -10.41 11.57 -10.48
CA THR A 205 -11.53 11.81 -11.39
C THR A 205 -11.42 10.95 -12.64
N THR A 206 -12.47 10.89 -13.45
CA THR A 206 -12.43 10.22 -14.77
C THR A 206 -11.33 10.80 -15.66
N GLU A 207 -11.10 12.11 -15.60
CA GLU A 207 -10.04 12.80 -16.33
C GLU A 207 -8.64 12.37 -15.85
N ASP A 208 -8.45 12.18 -14.54
CA ASP A 208 -7.20 11.63 -13.99
C ASP A 208 -6.94 10.20 -14.47
N HIS A 209 -7.99 9.38 -14.54
CA HIS A 209 -7.90 8.04 -15.12
C HIS A 209 -7.50 8.10 -16.61
N ILE A 210 -8.08 9.00 -17.39
CA ILE A 210 -7.71 9.19 -18.80
C ILE A 210 -6.26 9.67 -18.93
N ARG A 211 -5.81 10.61 -18.09
CA ARG A 211 -4.40 11.05 -18.01
C ARG A 211 -3.48 9.85 -17.76
N MET A 212 -3.78 9.04 -16.75
CA MET A 212 -3.01 7.85 -16.41
C MET A 212 -2.98 6.83 -17.57
N LEU A 213 -4.13 6.54 -18.19
CA LEU A 213 -4.21 5.62 -19.32
C LEU A 213 -3.36 6.09 -20.50
N LYS A 214 -3.36 7.40 -20.81
CA LYS A 214 -2.51 7.98 -21.85
C LYS A 214 -1.01 7.85 -21.53
N VAL A 215 -0.62 7.99 -20.27
CA VAL A 215 0.78 7.79 -19.83
C VAL A 215 1.20 6.34 -20.04
N ILE A 216 0.44 5.38 -19.52
CA ILE A 216 0.86 3.97 -19.57
C ILE A 216 0.86 3.38 -20.97
N LEU A 217 -0.01 3.85 -21.86
CA LEU A 217 -0.03 3.43 -23.26
C LEU A 217 1.23 3.85 -24.04
N ASN A 218 1.93 4.88 -23.55
CA ASN A 218 3.16 5.39 -24.16
C ASN A 218 4.42 5.01 -23.36
N ALA A 219 4.29 4.16 -22.33
CA ALA A 219 5.41 3.76 -21.50
C ALA A 219 6.39 2.87 -22.26
N LYS A 220 7.69 3.11 -22.08
CA LYS A 220 8.77 2.24 -22.58
C LYS A 220 8.94 1.00 -21.71
N GLY A 221 8.72 1.17 -20.41
CA GLY A 221 8.77 0.11 -19.42
C GLY A 221 7.55 -0.81 -19.48
N LYS A 222 7.63 -1.91 -18.74
CA LYS A 222 6.52 -2.85 -18.57
C LYS A 222 5.55 -2.28 -17.53
N VAL A 223 4.25 -2.48 -17.72
CA VAL A 223 3.22 -1.96 -16.82
C VAL A 223 2.29 -3.09 -16.42
N MET A 224 1.89 -3.09 -15.15
CA MET A 224 0.78 -3.90 -14.64
C MET A 224 -0.18 -2.99 -13.88
N LEU A 225 -1.47 -3.05 -14.22
CA LEU A 225 -2.51 -2.18 -13.69
C LEU A 225 -3.62 -3.01 -13.05
N SER A 226 -3.87 -2.82 -11.76
CA SER A 226 -5.04 -3.38 -11.08
C SER A 226 -6.24 -2.42 -11.13
N CYS A 227 -7.42 -2.95 -11.43
CA CYS A 227 -8.68 -2.21 -11.44
C CYS A 227 -9.91 -3.13 -11.27
N TYR A 228 -11.11 -2.54 -11.30
CA TYR A 228 -12.34 -3.29 -11.60
C TYR A 228 -12.66 -3.20 -13.09
N ASP A 229 -13.39 -4.20 -13.60
CA ASP A 229 -13.88 -4.19 -14.98
C ASP A 229 -14.75 -2.95 -15.24
N ASN A 230 -14.43 -2.21 -16.30
CA ASN A 230 -15.15 -1.00 -16.70
C ASN A 230 -14.87 -0.70 -18.19
N ASP A 231 -15.79 0.01 -18.84
CA ASP A 231 -15.72 0.21 -20.29
C ASP A 231 -14.65 1.22 -20.71
N LEU A 232 -14.35 2.23 -19.88
CA LEU A 232 -13.28 3.20 -20.13
C LEU A 232 -11.92 2.49 -20.31
N TYR A 233 -11.58 1.57 -19.40
CA TYR A 233 -10.31 0.86 -19.45
C TYR A 233 -10.29 -0.15 -20.61
N LYS A 234 -11.41 -0.84 -20.88
CA LYS A 234 -11.52 -1.73 -22.04
C LYS A 234 -11.31 -0.99 -23.36
N GLU A 235 -11.75 0.26 -23.45
CA GLU A 235 -11.59 1.07 -24.65
C GLU A 235 -10.14 1.44 -24.90
N TYR A 236 -9.43 1.89 -23.86
CA TYR A 236 -8.04 2.36 -23.96
C TYR A 236 -7.03 1.21 -24.03
N LEU A 237 -7.25 0.12 -23.30
CA LEU A 237 -6.30 -0.99 -23.15
C LEU A 237 -6.58 -2.14 -24.13
N LYS A 238 -7.16 -1.84 -25.30
CA LYS A 238 -7.33 -2.83 -26.37
C LYS A 238 -5.97 -3.40 -26.77
N GLY A 239 -5.85 -4.72 -26.76
CA GLY A 239 -4.61 -5.43 -27.09
C GLY A 239 -3.67 -5.67 -25.90
N TRP A 240 -4.00 -5.15 -24.70
CA TRP A 240 -3.31 -5.56 -23.48
C TRP A 240 -3.78 -6.95 -23.03
N ASN A 241 -2.91 -7.67 -22.34
CA ASN A 241 -3.29 -8.92 -21.70
C ASN A 241 -4.22 -8.61 -20.53
N LYS A 242 -5.42 -9.19 -20.51
CA LYS A 242 -6.38 -9.02 -19.41
C LYS A 242 -6.49 -10.32 -18.62
N ILE A 243 -6.40 -10.21 -17.30
CA ILE A 243 -6.56 -11.32 -16.36
C ILE A 243 -7.65 -10.96 -15.36
N GLU A 244 -8.57 -11.88 -15.12
CA GLU A 244 -9.60 -11.73 -14.09
C GLU A 244 -9.27 -12.67 -12.93
N ILE A 245 -9.10 -12.08 -11.75
CA ILE A 245 -8.74 -12.79 -10.53
C ILE A 245 -9.97 -12.80 -9.62
N GLU A 246 -10.45 -14.00 -9.29
CA GLU A 246 -11.53 -14.15 -8.31
C GLU A 246 -11.00 -13.89 -6.89
N THR A 247 -11.65 -12.99 -6.18
CA THR A 247 -11.32 -12.63 -4.79
C THR A 247 -12.57 -12.70 -3.92
N VAL A 248 -12.40 -12.70 -2.60
CA VAL A 248 -13.50 -12.69 -1.63
C VAL A 248 -13.42 -11.46 -0.75
N LYS A 249 -14.59 -10.87 -0.41
CA LYS A 249 -14.64 -9.76 0.54
C LYS A 249 -14.37 -10.24 1.95
N TYR A 250 -13.09 -10.25 2.35
CA TYR A 250 -12.67 -10.74 3.66
C TYR A 250 -13.27 -10.00 4.85
N SER A 251 -13.67 -8.73 4.68
CA SER A 251 -14.32 -7.87 5.68
C SER A 251 -15.83 -8.12 5.83
N SER A 252 -16.45 -8.99 5.02
CA SER A 252 -17.86 -9.34 5.16
C SER A 252 -18.09 -10.30 6.33
N ASN A 253 -19.07 -9.97 7.18
CA ASN A 253 -19.53 -10.83 8.30
C ASN A 253 -20.48 -11.96 7.84
N LYS A 254 -20.73 -12.11 6.54
CA LYS A 254 -21.58 -13.19 6.00
C LYS A 254 -20.86 -14.54 6.11
N LYS A 255 -21.61 -15.60 6.42
CA LYS A 255 -21.10 -16.99 6.47
C LYS A 255 -20.46 -17.42 5.14
N ILE A 256 -21.10 -17.06 4.03
CA ILE A 256 -20.53 -17.17 2.68
C ILE A 256 -20.06 -15.78 2.28
N LYS A 257 -18.75 -15.62 2.06
CA LYS A 257 -18.17 -14.35 1.66
C LYS A 257 -18.54 -14.07 0.19
N PRO A 258 -19.03 -12.86 -0.13
CA PRO A 258 -19.32 -12.53 -1.51
C PRO A 258 -18.03 -12.51 -2.32
N LYS A 259 -18.10 -13.14 -3.50
CA LYS A 259 -17.04 -13.10 -4.51
C LYS A 259 -16.99 -11.71 -5.14
N THR A 260 -15.80 -11.30 -5.52
CA THR A 260 -15.49 -10.10 -6.30
C THR A 260 -14.46 -10.48 -7.35
N PHE A 261 -14.38 -9.69 -8.42
CA PHE A 261 -13.39 -9.90 -9.47
C PHE A 261 -12.48 -8.68 -9.51
N GLU A 262 -11.19 -8.96 -9.52
CA GLU A 262 -10.13 -8.01 -9.76
C GLU A 262 -9.71 -8.15 -11.23
N THR A 263 -9.63 -7.05 -11.96
CA THR A 263 -9.09 -7.04 -13.31
C THR A 263 -7.65 -6.55 -13.26
N VAL A 264 -6.75 -7.32 -13.87
CA VAL A 264 -5.35 -6.94 -14.05
C VAL A 264 -5.06 -6.84 -15.54
N TYR A 265 -4.55 -5.68 -15.96
CA TYR A 265 -4.01 -5.43 -17.29
C TYR A 265 -2.48 -5.44 -17.25
#